data_AF-A0A0E3PLL9-F1
#
_entry.id   AF-A0A0E3PLL9-F1
#
_cell.length_a   1.000
_cell.length_b   1.000
_cell.length_c   1.000
_cell.angle_alpha   90.00
_cell.angle_beta   90.00
_cell.angle_gamma   90.00
#
_symmetry.space_group_name_H-M   'P 1'
#
loop_
_entity.id
_entity.type
_entity.pdbx_description
1 polymer ?
#
loop_
_entity_poly.entity_id
_entity_poly.type
_entity_poly.pdbx_seq_one_letter_code
_entity_poly.pdbx_strand_id
1 'polypeptide(L)'
;MKKVSILMLLTLILSIIPLNAGTALASGLIDSSSVQVSLTNQNPDVARPGEPVELTVSIKNVGTKDLKDITVEITPEYPFGKVSGEALKKHT
;
A
#
# COMPACT_ATOMS: atom_id res chain seq x y z
N MET A 1 -57.60 -22.63 -22.77
CA MET A 1 -57.28 -23.15 -21.42
C MET A 1 -55.90 -23.83 -21.35
N LYS A 2 -55.55 -24.75 -22.27
CA LYS A 2 -54.22 -25.42 -22.28
C LYS A 2 -53.01 -24.45 -22.35
N LYS A 3 -53.10 -23.39 -23.15
CA LYS A 3 -52.03 -22.36 -23.28
C LYS A 3 -51.84 -21.51 -22.02
N VAL A 4 -52.94 -21.18 -21.32
CA VAL A 4 -52.93 -20.44 -20.05
C VAL A 4 -52.39 -21.33 -18.93
N SER A 5 -52.72 -22.63 -18.95
CA SER A 5 -52.18 -23.63 -18.03
C SER A 5 -50.67 -23.85 -18.23
N ILE A 6 -50.19 -23.83 -19.47
CA ILE A 6 -48.74 -23.90 -19.78
C ILE A 6 -48.02 -22.65 -19.30
N LEU A 7 -48.62 -21.48 -19.48
CA LEU A 7 -48.04 -20.21 -19.04
C LEU A 7 -47.91 -20.16 -17.51
N MET A 8 -48.93 -20.62 -16.78
CA MET A 8 -48.88 -20.73 -15.31
C MET A 8 -47.82 -21.72 -14.81
N LEU A 9 -47.64 -22.84 -15.51
CA LEU A 9 -46.63 -23.83 -15.15
C LEU A 9 -45.20 -23.30 -15.39
N LEU A 10 -45.01 -22.53 -16.46
CA LEU A 10 -43.72 -21.90 -16.78
C LEU A 10 -43.33 -20.84 -15.75
N THR A 11 -44.29 -20.02 -15.29
CA THR A 11 -44.05 -19.02 -14.24
C THR A 11 -43.73 -19.66 -12.89
N LEU A 12 -44.31 -20.83 -12.59
CA LEU A 12 -44.03 -21.56 -11.35
C LEU A 12 -42.60 -22.13 -11.37
N ILE A 13 -42.13 -22.64 -12.50
CA ILE A 13 -40.77 -23.18 -12.68
C ILE A 13 -39.70 -22.09 -12.55
N LEU A 14 -39.96 -20.87 -13.06
CA LEU A 14 -39.01 -19.75 -12.94
C LEU A 14 -38.82 -19.27 -11.48
N SER A 15 -39.81 -19.50 -10.61
CA SER A 15 -39.74 -19.10 -9.19
C SER A 15 -38.85 -20.00 -8.32
N ILE A 16 -38.47 -21.18 -8.81
CA ILE A 16 -37.67 -22.17 -8.08
C ILE A 16 -36.17 -21.99 -8.34
N ILE A 17 -35.77 -21.01 -9.14
CA ILE A 17 -34.35 -20.71 -9.32
C ILE A 17 -33.92 -19.90 -8.09
N PRO A 18 -33.15 -20.45 -7.14
CA PRO A 18 -32.55 -19.61 -6.11
C PRO A 18 -31.65 -18.63 -6.84
N LEU A 19 -32.02 -17.35 -6.77
CA LEU A 19 -31.13 -16.25 -7.14
C LEU A 19 -30.00 -16.28 -6.11
N ASN A 20 -29.05 -17.17 -6.32
CA ASN A 20 -27.76 -17.13 -5.67
C ASN A 20 -27.07 -15.91 -6.26
N ALA A 21 -27.47 -14.72 -5.81
CA ALA A 21 -26.62 -13.56 -5.74
C ALA A 21 -25.52 -13.91 -4.74
N GLY A 22 -24.68 -14.88 -5.11
CA GLY A 22 -23.37 -15.05 -4.52
C GLY A 22 -22.72 -13.70 -4.75
N THR A 23 -22.64 -12.93 -3.68
CA THR A 23 -21.71 -11.83 -3.59
C THR A 23 -20.39 -12.41 -4.04
N ALA A 24 -19.99 -12.14 -5.29
CA ALA A 24 -18.61 -12.24 -5.67
C ALA A 24 -17.94 -11.23 -4.74
N LEU A 25 -17.51 -11.69 -3.57
CA LEU A 25 -16.53 -11.00 -2.78
C LEU A 25 -15.38 -10.88 -3.76
N ALA A 26 -15.27 -9.69 -4.35
CA ALA A 26 -14.10 -9.31 -5.09
C ALA A 26 -12.98 -9.42 -4.06
N SER A 27 -12.35 -10.58 -4.00
CA SER A 27 -10.97 -10.71 -3.58
C SER A 27 -10.19 -9.97 -4.66
N GLY A 28 -10.32 -8.64 -4.66
CA GLY A 28 -9.53 -7.76 -5.49
C GLY A 28 -8.10 -8.17 -5.20
N LEU A 29 -7.42 -8.66 -6.24
CA LEU A 29 -5.98 -8.83 -6.20
C LEU A 29 -5.46 -7.47 -5.70
N ILE A 30 -5.01 -7.42 -4.45
CA ILE A 30 -4.62 -6.17 -3.80
C ILE A 30 -3.28 -5.82 -4.46
N ASP A 31 -3.30 -5.19 -5.63
CA ASP A 31 -2.11 -4.71 -6.33
C ASP A 31 -1.78 -3.35 -5.75
N SER A 32 -0.88 -3.34 -4.77
CA SER A 32 -0.54 -2.14 -4.01
C SER A 32 0.96 -1.98 -3.90
N SER A 33 1.42 -0.77 -4.23
CA SER A 33 2.77 -0.30 -3.95
C SER A 33 2.73 0.45 -2.62
N SER A 34 3.45 -0.06 -1.61
CA SER A 34 3.49 0.56 -0.28
C SER A 34 4.89 0.47 0.30
N VAL A 35 5.38 1.58 0.83
CA VAL A 35 6.70 1.70 1.44
C VAL A 35 6.53 2.09 2.90
N GLN A 36 7.19 1.35 3.78
CA GLN A 36 7.36 1.72 5.17
C GLN A 36 8.76 2.28 5.38
N VAL A 37 8.83 3.47 5.98
CA VAL A 37 10.08 4.11 6.39
C VAL A 37 10.13 4.13 7.91
N SER A 38 11.27 3.77 8.50
CA SER A 38 11.45 3.75 9.95
C SER A 38 12.85 4.19 10.32
N LEU A 39 12.96 5.06 11.33
CA LEU A 39 14.25 5.40 11.91
C LEU A 39 14.70 4.25 12.83
N THR A 40 15.80 3.60 12.48
CA THR A 40 16.33 2.44 13.20
C THR A 40 17.31 2.86 14.28
N ASN A 41 18.13 3.87 13.99
CA ASN A 41 19.17 4.32 14.90
C ASN A 41 19.50 5.79 14.64
N GLN A 42 19.89 6.49 15.69
CA GLN A 42 20.49 7.81 15.64
C GLN A 42 21.73 7.81 16.53
N ASN A 43 22.85 8.29 16.01
CA ASN A 43 24.09 8.41 16.76
C ASN A 43 24.70 9.81 16.55
N PRO A 44 24.95 10.61 17.61
CA PRO A 44 24.68 10.34 19.02
C PRO A 44 23.18 10.40 19.38
N ASP A 45 22.80 9.77 20.50
CA ASP A 45 21.43 9.79 21.02
C ASP A 45 20.91 11.22 21.25
N VAL A 46 21.81 12.13 21.65
CA VAL A 46 21.52 13.56 21.80
C VAL A 46 22.40 14.35 20.85
N ALA A 47 21.76 15.02 19.89
CA ALA A 47 22.45 15.90 18.95
C ALA A 47 23.08 17.10 19.67
N ARG A 48 24.32 17.45 19.31
CA ARG A 48 25.03 18.61 19.84
C ARG A 48 25.32 19.62 18.72
N PRO A 49 25.21 20.93 19.00
CA PRO A 49 25.55 21.95 18.01
C PRO A 49 26.99 21.78 17.51
N GLY A 50 27.15 21.74 16.18
CA GLY A 50 28.46 21.61 15.54
C GLY A 50 28.99 20.18 15.41
N GLU A 51 28.31 19.18 15.99
CA GLU A 51 28.63 17.76 15.78
C GLU A 51 27.68 17.14 14.75
N PRO A 52 28.18 16.29 13.83
CA PRO A 52 27.33 15.57 12.90
C PRO A 52 26.48 14.51 13.63
N VAL A 53 25.29 14.24 13.09
CA VAL A 53 24.41 13.17 13.56
C VAL A 53 24.25 12.16 12.44
N GLU A 54 24.54 10.91 12.75
CA GLU A 54 24.34 9.77 11.87
C GLU A 54 22.94 9.18 12.09
N LEU A 55 22.18 9.02 11.01
CA LEU A 55 20.84 8.44 11.01
C LEU A 55 20.83 7.16 10.19
N THR A 56 20.38 6.07 10.80
CA THR A 56 20.10 4.82 10.09
C THR A 56 18.61 4.69 9.86
N VAL A 57 18.20 4.73 8.59
CA VAL A 57 16.79 4.62 8.18
C VAL A 57 16.57 3.28 7.48
N SER A 58 15.58 2.52 7.93
CA SER A 58 15.10 1.32 7.25
C SER A 58 13.97 1.68 6.29
N ILE A 59 14.08 1.18 5.05
CA ILE A 59 13.06 1.32 4.02
C ILE A 59 12.65 -0.08 3.60
N LYS A 60 11.36 -0.38 3.70
CA LYS A 60 10.81 -1.70 3.41
C LYS A 60 9.64 -1.59 2.45
N ASN A 61 9.65 -2.40 1.40
CA ASN A 61 8.46 -2.65 0.60
C ASN A 61 7.49 -3.52 1.42
N VAL A 62 6.33 -2.97 1.76
CA VAL A 62 5.24 -3.68 2.46
C VAL A 62 4.04 -3.89 1.55
N GLY A 63 4.15 -3.48 0.28
CA GLY A 63 3.17 -3.76 -0.76
C GLY A 63 3.31 -5.17 -1.31
N THR A 64 2.39 -5.51 -2.20
CA THR A 64 2.34 -6.79 -2.92
C THR A 64 3.10 -6.75 -4.24
N LYS A 65 3.47 -5.55 -4.69
CA LYS A 65 4.18 -5.30 -5.95
C LYS A 65 5.63 -4.90 -5.70
N ASP A 66 6.53 -5.38 -6.55
CA ASP A 66 7.91 -4.93 -6.58
C ASP A 66 8.01 -3.44 -6.92
N LEU A 67 8.85 -2.74 -6.17
CA LEU A 67 9.13 -1.34 -6.37
C LEU A 67 10.41 -1.19 -7.19
N LYS A 68 10.39 -0.25 -8.14
CA LYS A 68 11.52 0.11 -9.01
C LYS A 68 11.74 1.62 -8.94
N ASP A 69 12.96 2.05 -9.21
CA ASP A 69 13.34 3.46 -9.31
C ASP A 69 13.05 4.26 -8.03
N ILE A 70 13.44 3.71 -6.87
CA ILE A 70 13.15 4.31 -5.58
C ILE A 70 14.14 5.44 -5.33
N THR A 71 13.61 6.63 -5.03
CA THR A 71 14.41 7.78 -4.65
C THR A 71 14.13 8.14 -3.20
N VAL A 72 15.19 8.15 -2.40
CA VAL A 72 15.16 8.50 -0.98
C VAL A 72 15.84 9.85 -0.84
N GLU A 73 15.17 10.80 -0.20
CA GLU A 73 15.69 12.14 0.03
C GLU A 73 15.45 12.53 1.49
N ILE A 74 16.50 13.03 2.14
CA ILE A 74 16.45 13.57 3.49
C ILE A 74 16.44 15.08 3.38
N THR A 75 15.37 15.72 3.85
CA THR A 75 15.26 17.17 3.90
C THR A 75 15.54 17.64 5.34
N PRO A 76 16.73 18.20 5.64
CA PRO A 76 17.02 18.69 6.98
C PRO A 76 16.18 19.93 7.28
N GLU A 77 15.70 20.03 8.51
CA GLU A 77 14.98 21.18 9.04
C GLU A 77 15.79 21.78 10.20
N TYR A 78 15.69 23.11 10.41
CA TYR A 78 16.36 23.78 11.52
C TYR A 78 16.04 23.06 12.85
N PRO A 79 17.05 22.78 13.70
CA PRO A 79 18.42 23.30 13.69
C PRO A 79 19.44 22.51 12.84
N PHE A 80 19.00 21.51 12.08
CA PHE A 80 19.88 20.66 11.29
C PHE A 80 20.17 21.24 9.91
N GLY A 81 21.36 20.92 9.40
CA GLY A 81 21.81 21.28 8.07
C GLY A 81 22.47 20.11 7.37
N LYS A 82 22.66 20.25 6.06
CA LYS A 82 23.41 19.28 5.25
C LYS A 82 24.87 19.26 5.70
N VAL A 83 25.41 18.07 5.97
CA VAL A 83 26.85 17.87 6.18
C VAL A 83 27.59 18.06 4.85
N SER A 84 28.64 18.87 4.86
CA SER A 84 29.43 19.15 3.65
C SER A 84 30.08 17.88 3.11
N GLY A 85 29.93 17.64 1.80
CA GLY A 85 30.48 16.45 1.13
C GLY A 85 29.57 15.22 1.15
N GLU A 86 28.48 15.23 1.93
CA GLU A 86 27.54 14.11 1.98
C GLU A 86 26.31 14.34 1.08
N ALA A 87 25.81 13.28 0.46
CA ALA A 87 24.60 13.33 -0.35
C ALA A 87 23.38 13.00 0.51
N LEU A 88 22.37 13.89 0.48
CA LEU A 88 21.10 13.67 1.16
C LEU A 88 20.07 12.92 0.30
N LYS A 89 20.44 12.59 -0.93
CA LYS A 89 19.60 11.93 -1.92
C LYS A 89 20.28 10.69 -2.43
N LYS A 90 19.57 9.57 -2.41
CA LYS A 90 20.03 8.28 -2.91
C LYS A 90 18.98 7.67 -3.84
N HIS A 91 19.45 7.14 -4.96
CA HIS A 91 18.65 6.43 -5.94
C HIS A 91 18.99 4.93 -5.87
N THR A 92 17.99 4.06 -5.99
CA THR A 92 18.12 2.60 -5.93
C THR A 92 17.17 1.92 -6.90
#